data_AF-A0A2D8QXS4-F1
#
_entry.id   AF-A0A2D8QXS4-F1
#
_cell.length_a   1.000
_cell.length_b   1.000
_cell.length_c   1.000
_cell.angle_alpha   90.00
_cell.angle_beta   90.00
_cell.angle_gamma   90.00
#
_symmetry.space_group_name_H-M   'P 1'
#
loop_
_entity.id
_entity.type
_entity.pdbx_description
1 polymer ?
#
loop_
_entity_poly.entity_id
_entity_poly.type
_entity_poly.pdbx_seq_one_letter_code
_entity_poly.pdbx_strand_id
1 'polypeptide(L)'
;MSDNSEWDFMNQKSPSNSSRESRITIDYIFGVICFLLLIPTLMVAFGEFRDIIDFFEYGGDMGDILVWVLYTTTILSILLISGLYFTDSNFMKSDSIRIGSGIFIIIISIVNLISRLYDFQQERRNWGFDEFWLDHLYWPSTHERLELVFLGIIIGFMIIKKR
;
A
#
# COMPACT_ATOMS: atom_id res chain seq x y z
N MET A 1 28.84 3.87 59.37
CA MET A 1 27.85 3.80 58.27
C MET A 1 28.62 3.47 57.02
N SER A 2 28.51 2.23 56.53
CA SER A 2 29.20 1.77 55.32
C SER A 2 28.53 2.35 54.10
N ASP A 3 29.34 2.88 53.19
CA ASP A 3 28.94 3.47 51.93
C ASP A 3 28.51 2.36 50.96
N ASN A 4 27.21 2.28 50.66
CA ASN A 4 26.63 1.24 49.80
C ASN A 4 26.64 1.62 48.30
N SER A 5 27.36 2.69 47.91
CA SER A 5 27.41 3.18 46.52
C SER A 5 28.08 2.22 45.53
N GLU A 6 28.87 1.27 46.01
CA GLU A 6 29.58 0.29 45.18
C GLU A 6 28.67 -0.82 44.63
N TRP A 7 27.44 -0.97 45.11
CA TRP A 7 26.49 -1.97 44.56
C TRP A 7 25.44 -1.37 43.62
N ASP A 8 25.34 -0.04 43.56
CA ASP A 8 24.38 0.66 42.70
C ASP A 8 24.80 0.68 41.21
N PHE A 9 26.10 0.56 40.91
CA PHE A 9 26.57 0.52 39.52
C PHE A 9 26.23 -0.80 38.82
N MET A 10 26.16 -1.91 39.56
CA MET A 10 25.81 -3.23 39.02
C MET A 10 24.31 -3.37 38.71
N ASN A 11 23.48 -2.44 39.21
CA ASN A 11 22.04 -2.45 38.99
C ASN A 11 21.59 -1.54 37.85
N GLN A 12 22.52 -0.93 37.10
CA GLN A 12 22.22 -0.35 35.80
C GLN A 12 21.98 -1.48 34.79
N LYS A 13 20.74 -1.98 34.73
CA LYS A 13 20.22 -2.61 33.51
C LYS A 13 20.49 -1.64 32.36
N SER A 14 21.52 -1.92 31.57
CA SER A 14 21.77 -1.20 30.32
C SER A 14 20.46 -1.21 29.53
N PRO A 15 19.92 -0.06 29.11
CA PRO A 15 18.72 -0.05 28.30
C PRO A 15 19.00 -0.85 27.03
N SER A 16 18.01 -1.62 26.57
CA SER A 16 18.06 -2.54 25.43
C SER A 16 18.26 -1.80 24.08
N ASN A 17 19.34 -1.04 23.94
CA ASN A 17 19.65 -0.25 22.75
C ASN A 17 19.76 -1.13 21.49
N SER A 18 20.24 -2.36 21.63
CA SER A 18 20.37 -3.31 20.52
C SER A 18 19.02 -3.63 19.85
N SER A 19 17.94 -3.80 20.62
CA SER A 19 16.61 -4.11 20.05
C SER A 19 15.95 -2.91 19.37
N ARG A 20 16.32 -1.69 19.78
CA ARG A 20 15.80 -0.45 19.20
C ARG A 20 16.54 -0.10 17.92
N GLU A 21 17.87 -0.23 17.92
CA GLU A 21 18.69 -0.06 16.72
C GLU A 21 18.32 -1.09 15.65
N SER A 22 18.19 -2.38 16.01
CA SER A 22 17.81 -3.42 15.05
C SER A 22 16.46 -3.16 14.40
N ARG A 23 15.47 -2.65 15.16
CA ARG A 23 14.15 -2.30 14.65
C ARG A 23 14.22 -1.12 13.67
N ILE A 24 14.98 -0.07 14.01
CA ILE A 24 15.21 1.09 13.14
C ILE A 24 15.87 0.65 11.83
N THR A 25 16.84 -0.27 11.88
CA THR A 25 17.48 -0.81 10.67
C THR A 25 16.49 -1.59 9.79
N ILE A 26 15.63 -2.43 10.39
CA ILE A 26 14.64 -3.22 9.63
C ILE A 26 13.60 -2.30 8.99
N ASP A 27 13.05 -1.34 9.74
CA ASP A 27 12.08 -0.38 9.23
C ASP A 27 12.68 0.40 8.05
N TYR A 28 13.91 0.89 8.20
CA TYR A 28 14.59 1.61 7.13
C TYR A 28 14.81 0.75 5.87
N ILE A 29 15.30 -0.49 6.03
CA ILE A 29 15.50 -1.42 4.90
C ILE A 29 14.18 -1.68 4.19
N PHE A 30 13.10 -1.92 4.94
CA PHE A 30 11.78 -2.13 4.37
C PHE A 30 11.32 -0.93 3.55
N GLY A 31 11.51 0.30 4.07
CA GLY A 31 11.18 1.51 3.33
C GLY A 31 11.98 1.67 2.03
N VAL A 32 13.26 1.32 2.03
CA VAL A 32 14.09 1.30 0.80
C VAL A 32 13.57 0.28 -0.21
N ILE A 33 13.17 -0.91 0.25
CA ILE A 33 12.56 -1.92 -0.62
C ILE A 33 11.28 -1.39 -1.27
N CYS A 34 10.41 -0.70 -0.51
CA CYS A 34 9.21 -0.07 -1.09
C CYS A 34 9.56 0.91 -2.21
N PHE A 35 10.63 1.70 -2.06
CA PHE A 35 11.08 2.62 -3.12
C PHE A 35 11.70 1.87 -4.31
N LEU A 36 12.47 0.81 -4.08
CA LEU A 36 13.01 -0.02 -5.16
C LEU A 36 11.89 -0.66 -5.98
N LEU A 37 10.81 -1.10 -5.32
CA LEU A 37 9.63 -1.68 -5.97
C LEU A 37 8.83 -0.66 -6.80
N LEU A 38 8.97 0.65 -6.59
CA LEU A 38 8.33 1.65 -7.46
C LEU A 38 8.81 1.55 -8.91
N ILE A 39 10.08 1.17 -9.13
CA ILE A 39 10.66 1.08 -10.48
C ILE A 39 9.94 0.03 -11.33
N PRO A 40 9.88 -1.27 -10.92
CA PRO A 40 9.15 -2.26 -11.70
C PRO A 40 7.65 -1.95 -11.78
N THR A 41 7.04 -1.39 -10.73
CA THR A 41 5.63 -0.98 -10.79
C THR A 41 5.38 0.11 -11.84
N LEU A 42 6.26 1.11 -11.94
CA LEU A 42 6.18 2.14 -12.98
C LEU A 42 6.40 1.57 -14.38
N MET A 43 7.33 0.62 -14.53
CA MET A 43 7.56 -0.05 -15.82
C MET A 43 6.32 -0.82 -16.29
N VAL A 44 5.70 -1.59 -15.39
CA VAL A 44 4.45 -2.32 -15.68
C VAL A 44 3.32 -1.36 -16.02
N ALA A 45 3.11 -0.33 -15.18
CA ALA A 45 2.07 0.67 -15.42
C ALA A 45 2.23 1.36 -16.77
N PHE A 46 3.46 1.70 -17.17
CA PHE A 46 3.73 2.32 -18.47
C PHE A 46 3.51 1.35 -19.64
N GLY A 47 3.79 0.06 -19.46
CA GLY A 47 3.44 -0.98 -20.42
C GLY A 47 1.93 -1.05 -20.63
N GLU A 48 1.17 -1.22 -19.55
CA GLU A 48 -0.31 -1.26 -19.59
C GLU A 48 -0.90 0.02 -20.19
N PHE A 49 -0.33 1.18 -19.89
CA PHE A 49 -0.77 2.45 -20.48
C PHE A 49 -0.65 2.46 -22.01
N ARG A 50 0.45 1.92 -22.55
CA ARG A 50 0.64 1.82 -24.01
C ARG A 50 -0.37 0.88 -24.63
N ASP A 51 -0.62 -0.26 -23.99
CA ASP A 51 -1.59 -1.24 -24.47
C ASP A 51 -3.01 -0.65 -24.47
N ILE A 52 -3.36 0.15 -23.46
CA ILE A 52 -4.64 0.87 -23.42
C ILE A 52 -4.73 1.90 -24.56
N ILE A 53 -3.69 2.70 -24.80
CA ILE A 53 -3.70 3.66 -25.91
C ILE A 53 -3.88 2.94 -27.26
N ASP A 54 -3.20 1.82 -27.47
CA ASP A 54 -3.39 1.01 -28.67
C ASP A 54 -4.84 0.50 -28.77
N PHE A 55 -5.42 0.05 -27.66
CA PHE A 55 -6.83 -0.36 -27.58
C PHE A 55 -7.82 0.78 -27.90
N PHE A 56 -7.49 2.04 -27.60
CA PHE A 56 -8.31 3.19 -28.01
C PHE A 56 -8.42 3.34 -29.53
N GLU A 57 -7.37 2.98 -30.27
CA GLU A 57 -7.40 3.01 -31.74
C GLU A 57 -8.45 2.03 -32.30
N TYR A 58 -8.77 0.97 -31.56
CA TYR A 58 -9.75 -0.05 -31.92
C TYR A 58 -11.13 0.13 -31.25
N GLY A 59 -11.39 1.29 -30.63
CA GLY A 59 -12.69 1.63 -30.04
C GLY A 59 -12.79 1.42 -28.53
N GLY A 60 -11.67 1.49 -27.81
CA GLY A 60 -11.63 1.42 -26.34
C GLY A 60 -12.46 2.49 -25.61
N ASP A 61 -12.87 2.17 -24.38
CA ASP A 61 -13.70 3.03 -23.53
C ASP A 61 -12.84 3.87 -22.58
N MET A 62 -13.24 5.13 -22.35
CA MET A 62 -12.67 6.00 -21.31
C MET A 62 -12.75 5.37 -19.91
N GLY A 63 -13.70 4.47 -19.68
CA GLY A 63 -13.77 3.67 -18.45
C GLY A 63 -12.49 2.88 -18.18
N ASP A 64 -11.87 2.29 -19.21
CA ASP A 64 -10.67 1.46 -19.07
C ASP A 64 -9.46 2.27 -18.59
N ILE A 65 -9.32 3.52 -19.08
CA ILE A 65 -8.29 4.45 -18.59
C ILE A 65 -8.52 4.76 -17.12
N LEU A 66 -9.75 5.04 -16.72
CA LEU A 66 -10.04 5.43 -15.34
C LEU A 66 -9.74 4.29 -14.36
N VAL A 67 -10.12 3.05 -14.72
CA VAL A 67 -9.81 1.85 -13.92
C VAL A 67 -8.30 1.64 -13.83
N TRP A 68 -7.57 1.78 -14.94
CA TRP A 68 -6.12 1.67 -14.97
C TRP A 68 -5.41 2.75 -14.14
N VAL A 69 -5.80 4.02 -14.29
CA VAL A 69 -5.27 5.15 -13.51
C VAL A 69 -5.51 4.89 -12.03
N LEU A 70 -6.72 4.45 -11.66
CA LEU A 70 -7.07 4.18 -10.27
C LEU A 70 -6.22 3.06 -9.69
N TYR A 71 -6.06 1.95 -10.41
CA TYR A 71 -5.24 0.81 -9.98
C TYR A 71 -3.76 1.19 -9.82
N THR A 72 -3.18 1.79 -10.87
CA THR A 72 -1.79 2.27 -10.88
C THR A 72 -1.53 3.27 -9.76
N THR A 73 -2.43 4.24 -9.59
CA THR A 73 -2.30 5.24 -8.53
C THR A 73 -2.40 4.61 -7.15
N THR A 74 -3.25 3.59 -6.97
CA THR A 74 -3.37 2.85 -5.71
C THR A 74 -2.05 2.17 -5.35
N ILE A 75 -1.48 1.36 -6.24
CA ILE A 75 -0.24 0.62 -5.94
C ILE A 75 0.96 1.57 -5.74
N LEU A 76 1.09 2.61 -6.56
CA LEU A 76 2.14 3.62 -6.41
C LEU A 76 1.99 4.39 -5.09
N SER A 77 0.77 4.76 -4.72
CA SER A 77 0.51 5.46 -3.45
C SER A 77 0.86 4.59 -2.26
N ILE A 78 0.47 3.31 -2.28
CA ILE A 78 0.82 2.36 -1.20
C ILE A 78 2.34 2.25 -1.07
N LEU A 79 3.07 2.02 -2.17
CA LEU A 79 4.52 1.87 -2.15
C LEU A 79 5.24 3.16 -1.72
N LEU A 80 4.86 4.30 -2.29
CA LEU A 80 5.47 5.59 -2.00
C LEU A 80 5.25 6.00 -0.53
N ILE A 81 4.01 5.95 -0.06
CA ILE A 81 3.65 6.40 1.29
C ILE A 81 4.20 5.42 2.33
N SER A 82 4.18 4.10 2.06
CA SER A 82 4.83 3.12 2.93
C SER A 82 6.34 3.36 2.99
N GLY A 83 7.00 3.56 1.85
CA GLY A 83 8.42 3.89 1.79
C GLY A 83 8.75 5.11 2.66
N LEU A 84 8.00 6.21 2.46
CA LEU A 84 8.16 7.44 3.24
C LEU A 84 7.92 7.26 4.74
N TYR A 85 6.96 6.41 5.11
CA TYR A 85 6.60 6.09 6.49
C TYR A 85 7.70 5.31 7.21
N PHE A 86 8.31 4.34 6.51
CA PHE A 86 9.28 3.41 7.08
C PHE A 86 10.72 3.94 7.05
N THR A 87 11.11 4.78 6.08
CA THR A 87 12.44 5.41 6.07
C THR A 87 12.57 6.61 7.02
N ASP A 88 11.60 6.82 7.92
CA ASP A 88 11.49 7.99 8.80
C ASP A 88 11.76 9.31 8.06
N SER A 89 11.16 9.45 6.86
CA SER A 89 11.36 10.64 6.05
C SER A 89 10.88 11.87 6.81
N ASN A 90 11.61 12.99 6.73
CA ASN A 90 11.24 14.25 7.38
C ASN A 90 9.78 14.69 7.09
N PHE A 91 9.21 14.20 5.98
CA PHE A 91 7.83 14.46 5.55
C PHE A 91 6.77 13.86 6.48
N MET A 92 7.02 12.69 7.08
CA MET A 92 6.08 11.95 7.94
C MET A 92 6.17 12.31 9.44
N LYS A 93 6.97 13.34 9.78
CA LYS A 93 7.10 13.82 11.17
C LYS A 93 5.85 14.52 11.70
N SER A 94 5.04 15.09 10.81
CA SER A 94 3.77 15.70 11.19
C SER A 94 2.69 14.63 11.33
N ASP A 95 2.06 14.56 12.51
CA ASP A 95 0.92 13.66 12.75
C ASP A 95 -0.21 13.90 11.73
N SER A 96 -0.46 15.15 11.34
CA SER A 96 -1.48 15.49 10.34
C SER A 96 -1.17 14.91 8.96
N ILE A 97 0.09 14.98 8.52
CA ILE A 97 0.51 14.43 7.22
C ILE A 97 0.44 12.89 7.28
N ARG A 98 0.91 12.28 8.36
CA ARG A 98 0.84 10.83 8.55
C ARG A 98 -0.60 10.34 8.51
N ILE A 99 -1.48 10.91 9.36
CA ILE A 99 -2.89 10.52 9.43
C ILE A 99 -3.58 10.77 8.08
N GLY A 100 -3.35 11.93 7.47
CA GLY A 100 -3.90 12.28 6.16
C GLY A 100 -3.49 11.29 5.07
N SER A 101 -2.21 10.91 5.02
CA SER A 101 -1.70 9.94 4.05
C SER A 101 -2.27 8.53 4.25
N GLY A 102 -2.46 8.10 5.50
CA GLY A 102 -3.10 6.82 5.80
C GLY A 102 -4.59 6.82 5.43
N ILE A 103 -5.31 7.91 5.71
CA ILE A 103 -6.71 8.09 5.29
C ILE A 103 -6.80 8.08 3.76
N PHE A 104 -5.89 8.76 3.08
CA PHE A 104 -5.82 8.78 1.63
C PHE A 104 -5.66 7.38 1.04
N ILE A 105 -4.74 6.56 1.57
CA ILE A 105 -4.58 5.16 1.12
C ILE A 105 -5.87 4.36 1.32
N ILE A 106 -6.53 4.52 2.48
CA ILE A 106 -7.79 3.82 2.75
C ILE A 106 -8.86 4.21 1.73
N ILE A 107 -9.02 5.52 1.49
CA ILE A 107 -10.01 6.04 0.54
C ILE A 107 -9.73 5.53 -0.87
N ILE A 108 -8.51 5.67 -1.39
CA ILE A 108 -8.20 5.25 -2.75
C ILE A 108 -8.35 3.72 -2.93
N SER A 109 -8.03 2.93 -1.90
CA SER A 109 -8.26 1.48 -1.90
C SER A 109 -9.75 1.13 -1.93
N ILE A 110 -10.58 1.85 -1.18
CA ILE A 110 -12.05 1.67 -1.21
C ILE A 110 -12.63 2.07 -2.57
N VAL A 111 -12.16 3.19 -3.16
CA VAL A 111 -12.62 3.61 -4.49
C VAL A 111 -12.25 2.56 -5.53
N ASN A 112 -11.05 1.98 -5.46
CA ASN A 112 -10.62 0.87 -6.30
C ASN A 112 -11.52 -0.36 -6.14
N LEU A 113 -11.86 -0.73 -4.90
CA LEU A 113 -12.82 -1.81 -4.63
C LEU A 113 -14.19 -1.56 -5.26
N ILE A 114 -14.74 -0.35 -5.10
CA ILE A 114 -16.05 0.02 -5.65
C ILE A 114 -16.01 -0.03 -7.19
N SER A 115 -14.96 0.50 -7.81
CA SER A 115 -14.77 0.44 -9.26
C SER A 115 -14.82 -1.01 -9.75
N ARG A 116 -14.18 -1.93 -9.03
CA ARG A 116 -14.17 -3.35 -9.42
C ARG A 116 -15.53 -4.02 -9.31
N LEU A 117 -16.31 -3.67 -8.28
CA LEU A 117 -17.68 -4.16 -8.14
C LEU A 117 -18.58 -3.66 -9.26
N TYR A 118 -18.34 -2.43 -9.73
CA TYR A 118 -19.07 -1.86 -10.86
C TYR A 118 -18.72 -2.58 -12.18
N ASP A 119 -17.43 -2.80 -12.46
CA ASP A 119 -16.98 -3.57 -13.63
C ASP A 119 -17.62 -4.95 -13.66
N PHE A 120 -17.63 -5.66 -12.52
CA PHE A 120 -18.25 -6.97 -12.41
C PHE A 120 -19.75 -6.95 -12.74
N GLN A 121 -20.49 -5.95 -12.26
CA GLN A 121 -21.91 -5.80 -12.57
C GLN A 121 -22.13 -5.53 -14.06
N GLN A 122 -21.25 -4.76 -14.70
CA GLN A 122 -21.32 -4.43 -16.11
C GLN A 122 -20.97 -5.64 -16.99
N GLU A 123 -19.91 -6.39 -16.66
CA GLU A 123 -19.53 -7.64 -17.33
C GLU A 123 -20.64 -8.69 -17.24
N ARG A 124 -21.20 -8.90 -16.04
CA ARG A 124 -22.33 -9.80 -15.82
C ARG A 124 -23.52 -9.45 -16.72
N ARG A 125 -23.83 -8.15 -16.83
CA ARG A 125 -24.95 -7.66 -17.64
C ARG A 125 -24.68 -7.79 -19.14
N ASN A 126 -23.45 -7.56 -19.58
CA ASN A 126 -23.09 -7.54 -21.00
C ASN A 126 -22.86 -8.94 -21.58
N TRP A 127 -22.26 -9.85 -20.81
CA TRP A 127 -21.86 -11.17 -21.31
C TRP A 127 -22.85 -12.28 -20.95
N GLY A 128 -23.93 -11.96 -20.24
CA GLY A 128 -24.96 -12.93 -19.85
C GLY A 128 -24.44 -14.04 -18.93
N PHE A 129 -23.33 -13.79 -18.25
CA PHE A 129 -22.72 -14.74 -17.31
C PHE A 129 -23.61 -14.86 -16.06
N ASP A 130 -24.24 -16.02 -15.90
CA ASP A 130 -24.98 -16.40 -14.69
C ASP A 130 -24.06 -17.07 -13.64
N GLU A 131 -22.74 -16.90 -13.79
CA GLU A 131 -21.75 -17.43 -12.85
C GLU A 131 -21.90 -16.77 -11.48
N PHE A 132 -21.71 -17.63 -10.46
CA PHE A 132 -21.82 -17.23 -9.07
C PHE A 132 -20.77 -16.15 -8.80
N TRP A 133 -21.13 -15.07 -8.11
CA TRP A 133 -20.24 -13.92 -7.89
C TRP A 133 -18.89 -14.29 -7.24
N LEU A 134 -18.87 -15.43 -6.55
CA LEU A 134 -17.70 -15.99 -5.90
C LEU A 134 -16.69 -16.56 -6.90
N ASP A 135 -17.13 -17.09 -8.04
CA ASP A 135 -16.24 -17.59 -9.11
C ASP A 135 -15.45 -16.44 -9.77
N HIS A 136 -16.07 -15.28 -9.88
CA HIS A 136 -15.40 -14.07 -10.36
C HIS A 136 -14.32 -13.54 -9.39
N LEU A 137 -14.43 -13.82 -8.09
CA LEU A 137 -13.38 -13.50 -7.13
C LEU A 137 -12.14 -14.40 -7.30
N TYR A 138 -12.32 -15.60 -7.84
CA TYR A 138 -11.22 -16.53 -8.11
C TYR A 138 -10.47 -16.22 -9.41
N TRP A 139 -10.97 -15.31 -10.25
CA TRP A 139 -10.25 -14.89 -11.43
C TRP A 139 -8.93 -14.23 -11.02
N PRO A 140 -7.77 -14.65 -11.56
CA PRO A 140 -6.47 -14.17 -11.12
C PRO A 140 -6.36 -12.65 -11.06
N SER A 141 -6.88 -11.97 -12.09
CA SER A 141 -6.90 -10.51 -12.17
C SER A 141 -7.78 -9.84 -11.11
N THR A 142 -8.87 -10.48 -10.70
CA THR A 142 -9.76 -9.96 -9.66
C THR A 142 -9.20 -10.23 -8.28
N HIS A 143 -8.65 -11.43 -8.07
CA HIS A 143 -8.06 -11.86 -6.82
C HIS A 143 -6.87 -10.97 -6.42
N GLU A 144 -5.91 -10.75 -7.32
CA GLU A 144 -4.72 -9.92 -7.06
C GLU A 144 -5.09 -8.47 -6.72
N ARG A 145 -6.11 -7.93 -7.40
CA ARG A 145 -6.60 -6.57 -7.14
C ARG A 145 -7.28 -6.45 -5.78
N LEU A 146 -8.00 -7.47 -5.33
CA LEU A 146 -8.61 -7.51 -3.99
C LEU A 146 -7.56 -7.58 -2.89
N GLU A 147 -6.52 -8.39 -3.07
CA GLU A 147 -5.38 -8.44 -2.15
C GLU A 147 -4.74 -7.07 -2.01
N LEU A 148 -4.52 -6.35 -3.12
CA LEU A 148 -3.98 -5.00 -3.10
C LEU A 148 -4.89 -4.03 -2.33
N VAL A 149 -6.21 -4.09 -2.52
CA VAL A 149 -7.17 -3.26 -1.78
C VAL A 149 -7.10 -3.53 -0.28
N PHE A 150 -7.12 -4.80 0.13
CA PHE A 150 -7.07 -5.15 1.55
C PHE A 150 -5.73 -4.75 2.17
N LEU A 151 -4.63 -4.97 1.46
CA LEU A 151 -3.30 -4.55 1.88
C LEU A 151 -3.23 -3.02 2.03
N GLY A 152 -3.80 -2.27 1.09
CA GLY A 152 -3.90 -0.81 1.16
C GLY A 152 -4.65 -0.35 2.41
N ILE A 153 -5.83 -0.92 2.69
CA ILE A 153 -6.62 -0.59 3.87
C ILE A 153 -5.84 -0.90 5.17
N ILE A 154 -5.20 -2.07 5.25
CA ILE A 154 -4.41 -2.49 6.42
C ILE A 154 -3.22 -1.55 6.64
N ILE A 155 -2.46 -1.27 5.58
CA ILE A 155 -1.30 -0.37 5.63
C ILE A 155 -1.74 1.05 6.02
N GLY A 156 -2.80 1.58 5.41
CA GLY A 156 -3.34 2.88 5.74
C GLY A 156 -3.73 2.97 7.22
N PHE A 157 -4.35 1.93 7.76
CA PHE A 157 -4.65 1.84 9.19
C PHE A 157 -3.38 1.76 10.07
N MET A 158 -2.36 0.98 9.66
CA MET A 158 -1.08 0.91 10.37
C MET A 158 -0.37 2.27 10.43
N ILE A 159 -0.42 3.03 9.33
CA ILE A 159 0.16 4.37 9.23
C ILE A 159 -0.53 5.32 10.22
N ILE A 160 -1.87 5.30 10.25
CA ILE A 160 -2.66 6.12 11.19
C ILE A 160 -2.37 5.74 12.64
N LYS A 161 -2.31 4.44 12.94
CA LYS A 161 -2.20 3.91 14.30
C LYS A 161 -0.86 4.21 14.97
N LYS A 162 0.20 4.60 14.23
CA LYS A 162 1.55 4.81 14.77
C LYS A 162 1.51 5.60 16.10
N ARG A 163 1.95 4.92 17.17
CA ARG A 163 2.19 5.43 18.52
C ARG A 163 3.67 5.21 18.83
#